data_AF-A0A951ALZ6-F1
#
_entry.id   AF-A0A951ALZ6-F1
#
_cell.length_a   1.000
_cell.length_b   1.000
_cell.length_c   1.000
_cell.angle_alpha   90.00
_cell.angle_beta   90.00
_cell.angle_gamma   90.00
#
_symmetry.space_group_name_H-M   'P 1'
#
loop_
_entity.id
_entity.type
_entity.pdbx_description
1 polymer ?
#
loop_
_entity_poly.entity_id
_entity_poly.type
_entity_poly.pdbx_seq_one_letter_code
_entity_poly.pdbx_strand_id
1 'polypeptide(L)' 'TQLHNFAAKGIIPRYSVPERIVFVEALPKTSVGKLDKKVLRERYAK' A
#
# COMPACT_ATOMS: atom_id res chain seq x y z
N THR A 1 -11.64 -5.79 -4.27
CA THR A 1 -10.40 -5.43 -5.01
C THR A 1 -9.72 -6.70 -5.49
N GLN A 2 -8.77 -6.62 -6.43
CA GLN A 2 -8.06 -7.81 -6.92
C GLN A 2 -7.38 -8.60 -5.79
N LEU A 3 -6.92 -7.91 -4.73
CA LEU A 3 -6.36 -8.50 -3.51
C LEU A 3 -7.35 -9.41 -2.75
N HIS A 4 -8.62 -9.01 -2.63
CA HIS A 4 -9.65 -9.83 -1.97
C HIS A 4 -9.92 -11.12 -2.76
N ASN A 5 -9.91 -11.05 -4.09
CA ASN A 5 -10.08 -12.22 -4.95
C ASN A 5 -8.90 -13.18 -4.81
N PHE A 6 -7.67 -12.67 -4.71
CA PHE A 6 -6.49 -13.49 -4.46
C PHE A 6 -6.51 -14.15 -3.07
N ALA A 7 -6.98 -13.44 -2.04
CA ALA A 7 -7.18 -14.01 -0.72
C ALA A 7 -8.29 -15.08 -0.70
N ALA A 8 -9.38 -14.87 -1.43
CA ALA A 8 -10.47 -15.85 -1.56
C ALA A 8 -10.00 -17.14 -2.28
N LYS A 9 -9.10 -17.01 -3.26
CA LYS A 9 -8.45 -18.13 -3.96
C LYS A 9 -7.31 -18.79 -3.19
N GLY A 10 -6.96 -18.29 -2.00
CA GLY A 10 -5.87 -18.85 -1.18
C GLY A 10 -4.46 -18.54 -1.67
N ILE A 11 -4.29 -17.60 -2.62
CA ILE A 11 -2.96 -17.20 -3.13
C ILE A 11 -2.20 -16.37 -2.09
N ILE A 12 -2.92 -15.57 -1.31
CA ILE A 12 -2.39 -14.81 -0.19
C ILE A 12 -3.24 -15.06 1.07
N PRO A 13 -2.67 -14.93 2.28
CA PRO A 13 -3.44 -15.02 3.52
C PRO A 13 -4.49 -13.91 3.62
N ARG A 14 -5.67 -14.20 4.18
CA ARG A 14 -6.75 -13.21 4.32
C ARG A 14 -6.35 -11.98 5.13
N TYR A 15 -5.55 -12.15 6.18
CA TYR A 15 -5.04 -11.06 7.01
C TYR A 15 -4.01 -10.17 6.31
N SER A 16 -3.49 -10.58 5.13
CA SER A 16 -2.53 -9.76 4.36
C SER A 16 -3.20 -8.72 3.48
N VAL A 17 -4.53 -8.77 3.35
CA VAL A 17 -5.30 -7.78 2.59
C VAL A 17 -5.41 -6.51 3.45
N PRO A 18 -4.90 -5.35 3.00
CA PRO A 18 -5.00 -4.12 3.76
C PRO A 18 -6.45 -3.65 3.91
N GLU A 19 -6.77 -3.07 5.05
CA GLU A 19 -8.09 -2.48 5.32
C GLU A 19 -8.36 -1.23 4.46
N ARG A 20 -7.30 -0.48 4.12
CA ARG A 20 -7.38 0.75 3.34
C ARG A 20 -6.41 0.76 2.17
N ILE A 21 -6.90 1.14 0.99
CA ILE A 21 -6.13 1.30 -0.24
C ILE A 21 -6.39 2.70 -0.78
N VAL A 22 -5.33 3.47 -0.98
CA VAL A 22 -5.41 4.86 -1.46
C VAL A 22 -4.65 4.96 -2.78
N PHE A 23 -5.32 5.48 -3.80
CA PHE A 23 -4.68 5.82 -5.08
C PHE A 23 -4.17 7.25 -5.02
N VAL A 24 -2.94 7.44 -5.50
CA VAL A 24 -2.26 8.74 -5.55
C VAL A 24 -1.67 8.90 -6.93
N GLU A 25 -1.54 10.15 -7.37
CA GLU A 25 -0.94 10.46 -8.67
C GLU A 25 0.55 10.08 -8.72
N ALA A 26 1.28 10.32 -7.63
CA ALA A 26 2.70 9.99 -7.53
C ALA A 26 3.09 9.55 -6.11
N LEU A 27 4.00 8.58 -6.04
CA LEU A 27 4.63 8.17 -4.79
C LEU A 27 5.77 9.14 -4.43
N PRO A 28 5.87 9.61 -3.18
CA PRO A 28 6.95 10.48 -2.75
C PRO A 28 8.28 9.72 -2.82
N LYS A 29 9.31 10.38 -3.34
CA LYS A 29 10.65 9.82 -3.48
C LYS A 29 11.68 10.70 -2.76
N THR A 30 12.77 10.10 -2.31
CA THR A 30 13.95 10.80 -1.80
C THR A 30 14.70 11.48 -2.95
N SER A 31 15.68 12.33 -2.63
CA SER A 31 16.55 12.99 -3.62
C SER A 31 17.26 12.01 -4.57
N VAL A 32 17.48 10.76 -4.15
CA VAL A 32 18.07 9.67 -4.95
C VAL A 32 17.02 8.72 -5.54
N GLY A 33 15.74 9.09 -5.52
CA GLY A 33 14.66 8.37 -6.21
C GLY A 33 14.06 7.16 -5.48
N LYS A 34 14.48 6.87 -4.24
CA LYS A 34 13.90 5.77 -3.43
C LYS A 34 12.56 6.20 -2.84
N LEU A 35 11.66 5.25 -2.55
CA LEU A 35 10.38 5.55 -1.89
C LEU A 35 10.60 6.17 -0.50
N ASP A 36 9.99 7.33 -0.25
CA ASP A 36 10.05 7.98 1.06
C ASP A 36 8.91 7.49 1.97
N LYS A 37 9.22 6.46 2.76
CA LYS A 37 8.27 5.88 3.73
C LYS A 37 8.00 6.81 4.93
N LYS A 38 8.85 7.80 5.21
CA LYS A 38 8.62 8.75 6.30
C LYS A 38 7.48 9.68 5.91
N VAL A 39 7.58 10.28 4.73
CA VAL A 39 6.51 11.15 4.18
C VAL A 39 5.20 10.38 4.00
N LEU A 40 5.25 9.13 3.53
CA LEU A 40 4.04 8.30 3.43
C LEU A 40 3.36 8.07 4.78
N ARG A 41 4.12 7.79 5.84
CA ARG A 41 3.56 7.62 7.19
C ARG A 41 3.02 8.94 7.73
N GLU A 42 3.70 10.06 7.53
CA GLU A 42 3.19 11.37 7.97
C GLU A 42 1.86 11.72 7.29
N ARG A 43 1.71 11.41 5.99
CA ARG A 43 0.47 11.68 5.23
C ARG A 43 -0.67 10.72 5.53
N TYR A 44 -0.37 9.45 5.85
CA TYR A 44 -1.37 8.38 5.85
C TYR A 44 -1.36 7.47 7.08
N ALA A 45 -0.55 7.69 8.13
CA ALA A 45 -0.54 6.83 9.32
C ALA A 45 -1.73 7.05 10.27
N LYS A 46 -2.64 7.97 9.93
CA LYS A 46 -3.96 8.09 10.56
C LYS A 46 -4.99 7.31 9.77
#